data_AF-A0A380TAB4-F1
#
_entry.id   AF-A0A380TAB4-F1
#
_cell.length_a   1.000
_cell.length_b   1.000
_cell.length_c   1.000
_cell.angle_alpha   90.00
_cell.angle_beta   90.00
_cell.angle_gamma   90.00
#
_symmetry.space_group_name_H-M   'P 1'
#
loop_
_entity.id
_entity.type
_entity.pdbx_description
1 polymer ?
#
loop_
_entity_poly.entity_id
_entity_poly.type
_entity_poly.pdbx_seq_one_letter_code
_entity_poly.pdbx_strand_id
1 'polypeptide(L)'
;MNALLEATAPEPADLTPADAFAAWALYGRPGDVCAYHHGLLVVDRDPVVSKLSAPARHALTAVADLAVAFAAAGRVLLVQERLGSGVFRYFAVIAARQKHAAKPMSRPIALIPQVCISAIPAAVEDLA
;
A
#
# COMPACT_ATOMS: atom_id res chain seq x y z
N MET A 1 30.73 29.09 -16.46
CA MET A 1 30.24 28.89 -15.09
C MET A 1 28.77 28.48 -15.16
N ASN A 2 28.53 27.19 -15.43
CA ASN A 2 27.19 26.58 -15.40
C ASN A 2 27.34 25.24 -14.69
N ALA A 3 27.14 25.25 -13.38
CA ALA A 3 26.93 24.03 -12.63
C ALA A 3 25.54 23.52 -12.99
N LEU A 4 25.49 22.61 -13.97
CA LEU A 4 24.39 21.67 -14.08
C LEU A 4 24.33 20.95 -12.73
N LEU A 5 23.34 21.30 -11.91
CA LEU A 5 22.87 20.45 -10.84
C LEU A 5 22.46 19.14 -11.50
N GLU A 6 23.39 18.20 -11.59
CA GLU A 6 23.06 16.79 -11.70
C GLU A 6 22.28 16.46 -10.44
N ALA A 7 20.96 16.60 -10.52
CA ALA A 7 20.05 16.01 -9.56
C ALA A 7 20.25 14.50 -9.71
N THR A 8 21.20 13.96 -8.94
CA THR A 8 21.33 12.52 -8.77
C THR A 8 19.96 12.06 -8.29
N ALA A 9 19.28 11.22 -9.08
CA ALA A 9 18.06 10.58 -8.61
C ALA A 9 18.43 9.86 -7.30
N PRO A 10 17.66 9.99 -6.21
CA PRO A 10 17.99 9.32 -4.97
C PRO A 10 18.10 7.82 -5.26
N GLU A 11 19.23 7.23 -4.88
CA GLU A 11 19.40 5.78 -4.92
C GLU A 11 18.26 5.15 -4.10
N PRO A 12 17.68 4.01 -4.53
CA PRO A 12 16.52 3.42 -3.87
C PRO A 12 16.75 3.08 -2.39
N ALA A 13 18.00 3.06 -1.92
CA ALA A 13 18.38 2.87 -0.52
C ALA A 13 18.18 4.12 0.37
N ASP A 14 18.05 5.32 -0.21
CA ASP A 14 17.92 6.59 0.54
C ASP A 14 16.47 7.08 0.67
N LEU A 15 15.53 6.43 -0.01
CA LEU A 15 14.11 6.81 0.03
C LEU A 15 13.50 6.41 1.37
N THR A 16 12.78 7.34 2.00
CA THR A 16 11.93 6.96 3.13
C THR A 16 10.81 6.05 2.63
N PRO A 17 10.19 5.24 3.50
CA PRO A 17 9.03 4.42 3.11
C PRO A 17 7.89 5.24 2.49
N ALA A 18 7.72 6.50 2.94
CA ALA A 18 6.74 7.42 2.41
C ALA A 18 7.08 7.86 0.97
N ASP A 19 8.35 8.18 0.69
CA ASP A 19 8.80 8.56 -0.64
C ASP A 19 8.68 7.40 -1.62
N ALA A 20 9.06 6.18 -1.19
CA ALA A 20 8.90 4.97 -1.98
C ALA A 20 7.43 4.69 -2.30
N PHE A 21 6.53 4.84 -1.32
CA PHE A 21 5.09 4.69 -1.53
C PHE A 21 4.54 5.75 -2.49
N ALA A 22 4.94 7.02 -2.34
CA ALA A 22 4.52 8.09 -3.22
C ALA A 22 4.99 7.87 -4.66
N ALA A 23 6.25 7.47 -4.86
CA ALA A 23 6.78 7.12 -6.17
C ALA A 23 5.99 5.98 -6.81
N TRP A 24 5.75 4.89 -6.05
CA TRP A 24 4.90 3.79 -6.51
C TRP A 24 3.49 4.27 -6.89
N ALA A 25 2.85 5.11 -6.07
CA ALA A 25 1.51 5.62 -6.34
C ALA A 25 1.43 6.55 -7.57
N LEU A 26 2.52 7.25 -7.89
CA LEU A 26 2.60 8.17 -9.03
C LEU A 26 2.89 7.45 -10.35
N TYR A 27 3.76 6.45 -10.31
CA TYR A 27 4.28 5.76 -11.51
C TYR A 27 3.69 4.37 -11.74
N GLY A 28 2.92 3.85 -10.78
CA GLY A 28 2.27 2.55 -10.86
C GLY A 28 1.19 2.47 -11.94
N ARG A 29 0.94 1.25 -12.41
CA ARG A 29 -0.08 0.93 -13.41
C ARG A 29 -1.41 0.60 -12.74
N PRO A 30 -2.57 0.89 -13.36
CA PRO A 30 -3.87 0.47 -12.84
C PRO A 30 -3.91 -1.02 -12.47
N GLY A 31 -4.34 -1.31 -11.25
CA GLY A 31 -4.39 -2.67 -10.70
C GLY A 31 -3.13 -3.11 -9.96
N ASP A 32 -2.01 -2.37 -10.04
CA ASP A 32 -0.83 -2.65 -9.22
C ASP A 32 -1.20 -2.56 -7.74
N VAL A 33 -0.70 -3.49 -6.93
CA VAL A 33 -1.01 -3.61 -5.51
C VAL A 33 0.25 -3.39 -4.68
N CYS A 34 0.14 -2.59 -3.63
CA CYS A 34 1.16 -2.45 -2.61
C CYS A 34 0.55 -2.76 -1.24
N ALA A 35 1.07 -3.79 -0.56
CA ALA A 35 0.82 -3.99 0.85
C ALA A 35 1.70 -3.04 1.64
N TYR A 36 1.10 -2.03 2.28
CA TYR A 36 1.87 -1.01 3.00
C TYR A 36 1.92 -1.25 4.52
N HIS A 37 1.06 -2.13 5.05
CA HIS A 37 1.11 -2.48 6.47
C HIS A 37 0.46 -3.85 6.76
N HIS A 38 0.99 -4.53 7.78
CA HIS A 38 0.44 -5.76 8.34
C HIS A 38 0.43 -5.63 9.87
N GLY A 39 -0.75 -5.77 10.48
CA GLY A 39 -0.95 -5.47 11.89
C GLY A 39 -2.28 -4.76 12.14
N LEU A 40 -2.34 -3.98 13.21
CA LEU A 40 -3.48 -3.16 13.57
C LEU A 40 -3.09 -1.71 13.37
N LEU A 41 -3.42 -1.13 12.21
CA LEU A 41 -2.88 0.17 11.80
C LEU A 41 -3.13 1.29 12.83
N VAL A 42 -4.27 1.27 13.52
CA VAL A 42 -4.58 2.23 14.59
C VAL A 42 -3.67 2.05 15.80
N VAL A 43 -3.45 0.81 16.24
CA VAL A 43 -2.59 0.48 17.38
C VAL A 43 -1.12 0.75 17.03
N ASP A 44 -0.70 0.34 15.84
CA ASP A 44 0.70 0.42 15.44
C ASP A 44 1.17 1.86 15.19
N ARG A 45 0.26 2.80 14.92
CA ARG A 45 0.54 4.24 14.84
C ARG A 45 0.49 4.96 16.19
N ASP A 46 -0.10 4.36 17.22
CA ASP A 46 -0.33 5.02 18.50
C ASP A 46 0.98 5.19 19.30
N PRO A 47 1.30 6.38 19.82
CA PRO A 47 2.56 6.61 20.54
C PRO A 47 2.64 5.96 21.92
N VAL A 48 1.51 5.55 22.49
CA VAL A 48 1.39 5.00 23.86
C VAL A 48 1.32 3.48 23.83
N VAL A 49 0.50 2.89 22.95
CA VAL A 49 0.24 1.44 22.95
C VAL A 49 0.98 0.64 21.88
N SER A 50 1.57 1.31 20.89
CA SER A 50 2.31 0.63 19.83
C SER A 50 3.61 0.00 20.35
N LYS A 51 3.91 -1.21 19.86
CA LYS A 51 5.19 -1.88 20.10
C LYS A 51 6.30 -1.42 19.15
N LEU A 52 5.97 -0.65 18.12
CA LEU A 52 6.95 -0.13 17.16
C LEU A 52 7.78 0.99 17.80
N SER A 53 9.03 1.12 17.39
CA SER A 53 9.90 2.25 17.78
C SER A 53 9.33 3.58 17.25
N ALA A 54 9.65 4.71 17.89
CA ALA A 54 9.18 6.01 17.43
C ALA A 54 9.48 6.28 15.93
N PRO A 55 10.71 6.03 15.41
CA PRO A 55 11.00 6.18 13.99
C PRO A 55 10.11 5.31 13.08
N ALA A 56 9.89 4.04 13.45
CA ALA A 56 9.04 3.13 12.68
C ALA A 56 7.57 3.60 12.67
N ARG A 57 7.06 4.11 13.80
CA ARG A 57 5.71 4.69 13.87
C ARG A 57 5.57 5.95 13.02
N HIS A 58 6.57 6.81 13.02
CA HIS A 58 6.57 8.01 12.17
C HIS A 58 6.57 7.64 10.69
N ALA A 59 7.40 6.67 10.28
CA ALA A 59 7.40 6.16 8.91
C ALA A 59 6.05 5.53 8.53
N LEU A 60 5.48 4.68 9.38
CA LEU A 60 4.16 4.07 9.14
C LEU A 60 3.05 5.14 9.05
N THR A 61 3.09 6.14 9.92
CA THR A 61 2.14 7.26 9.91
C THR A 61 2.22 8.04 8.61
N ALA A 62 3.43 8.39 8.16
CA ALA A 62 3.63 9.10 6.90
C ALA A 62 3.10 8.31 5.69
N VAL A 63 3.36 7.01 5.61
CA VAL A 63 2.84 6.14 4.54
C VAL A 63 1.31 6.05 4.61
N ALA A 64 0.74 5.86 5.80
CA ALA A 64 -0.70 5.74 5.97
C ALA A 64 -1.45 7.04 5.62
N ASP A 65 -0.88 8.19 5.97
CA ASP A 65 -1.47 9.49 5.64
C ASP A 65 -1.38 9.77 4.13
N LEU A 66 -0.27 9.41 3.48
CA LEU A 66 -0.16 9.45 2.02
C LEU A 66 -1.17 8.51 1.34
N ALA A 67 -1.35 7.30 1.85
CA ALA A 67 -2.33 6.35 1.31
C ALA A 67 -3.75 6.95 1.33
N VAL A 68 -4.15 7.59 2.44
CA VAL A 68 -5.42 8.31 2.54
C VAL A 68 -5.49 9.48 1.57
N ALA A 69 -4.43 10.28 1.45
CA ALA A 69 -4.39 11.42 0.53
C ALA A 69 -4.51 10.99 -0.95
N PHE A 70 -3.76 9.96 -1.36
CA PHE A 70 -3.86 9.40 -2.72
C PHE A 70 -5.22 8.76 -2.99
N ALA A 71 -5.85 8.14 -1.99
CA ALA A 71 -7.18 7.60 -2.10
C ALA A 71 -8.23 8.71 -2.28
N ALA A 72 -8.14 9.78 -1.49
CA ALA A 72 -8.98 10.97 -1.63
C ALA A 72 -8.82 11.63 -3.02
N ALA A 73 -7.62 11.57 -3.60
CA ALA A 73 -7.34 12.03 -4.96
C ALA A 73 -7.75 11.03 -6.06
N GLY A 74 -8.35 9.89 -5.71
CA GLY A 74 -8.77 8.85 -6.65
C GLY A 74 -7.62 8.13 -7.36
N ARG A 75 -6.40 8.18 -6.81
CA ARG A 75 -5.22 7.51 -7.38
C ARG A 75 -5.08 6.07 -6.92
N VAL A 76 -5.49 5.78 -5.70
CA VAL A 76 -5.48 4.43 -5.15
C VAL A 76 -6.85 4.09 -4.56
N LEU A 77 -7.17 2.81 -4.55
CA LEU A 77 -8.23 2.24 -3.72
C LEU A 77 -7.57 1.61 -2.50
N LEU A 78 -8.11 1.88 -1.31
CA LEU A 78 -7.62 1.26 -0.08
C LEU A 78 -8.42 0.00 0.21
N VAL A 79 -7.72 -1.08 0.49
CA VAL A 79 -8.30 -2.39 0.79
C VAL A 79 -7.73 -2.89 2.11
N GLN A 80 -8.60 -3.43 2.95
CA GLN A 80 -8.23 -4.08 4.19
C GLN A 80 -8.64 -5.55 4.11
N GLU A 81 -7.68 -6.44 4.31
CA GLU A 81 -7.90 -7.88 4.40
C GLU A 81 -7.78 -8.30 5.87
N ARG A 82 -8.77 -9.03 6.37
CA ARG A 82 -8.72 -9.63 7.72
C ARG A 82 -8.19 -11.05 7.61
N LEU A 83 -7.02 -11.30 8.18
CA LEU A 83 -6.34 -12.61 8.10
C LEU A 83 -6.64 -13.52 9.29
N GLY A 84 -7.10 -12.94 10.39
CA GLY A 84 -7.36 -13.69 11.62
C GLY A 84 -7.84 -12.77 12.73
N SER A 85 -7.87 -13.28 13.96
CA SER A 85 -8.19 -12.46 15.12
C SER A 85 -7.07 -11.43 15.36
N GLY A 86 -7.38 -10.14 15.18
CA GLY A 86 -6.44 -9.05 15.43
C GLY A 86 -5.32 -8.90 14.40
N VAL A 87 -5.39 -9.60 13.27
CA VAL A 87 -4.37 -9.51 12.20
C VAL A 87 -5.03 -9.04 10.91
N PHE A 88 -4.59 -7.88 10.44
CA PHE A 88 -5.06 -7.28 9.20
C PHE A 88 -3.90 -6.97 8.27
N ARG A 89 -4.18 -6.98 6.98
CA ARG A 89 -3.27 -6.47 5.96
C ARG A 89 -3.93 -5.31 5.25
N TYR A 90 -3.15 -4.27 5.03
CA TYR A 90 -3.60 -3.05 4.38
C TYR A 90 -2.90 -2.90 3.05
N PHE A 91 -3.72 -2.76 2.01
CA PHE A 91 -3.27 -2.61 0.64
C PHE A 91 -3.72 -1.28 0.07
N ALA A 92 -2.88 -0.71 -0.78
CA ALA A 92 -3.28 0.26 -1.78
C ALA A 92 -3.27 -0.42 -3.15
N VAL A 93 -4.29 -0.15 -3.96
CA VAL A 93 -4.38 -0.64 -5.34
C VAL A 93 -4.45 0.57 -6.25
N ILE A 94 -3.57 0.69 -7.24
CA ILE A 94 -3.62 1.81 -8.19
C ILE A 94 -4.97 1.77 -8.92
N ALA A 95 -5.72 2.86 -8.81
CA ALA A 95 -7.02 2.97 -9.46
C ALA A 95 -6.83 3.12 -10.98
N ALA A 96 -7.70 2.49 -11.77
CA ALA A 96 -7.83 2.87 -13.17
C ALA A 96 -8.31 4.32 -13.23
N ARG A 97 -7.61 5.19 -13.97
CA ARG A 97 -8.12 6.54 -14.26
C ARG A 97 -9.50 6.37 -14.87
N GLN A 98 -10.55 6.74 -14.13
CA GLN A 98 -11.87 6.90 -14.71
C GLN A 98 -11.78 8.08 -15.66
N LYS A 99 -11.56 7.82 -16.95
CA LYS A 99 -11.83 8.81 -18.00
C LYS A 99 -13.29 9.18 -17.80
N HIS A 100 -13.56 10.45 -17.54
CA HIS A 100 -14.86 10.97 -17.13
C HIS A 100 -16.07 10.22 -17.74
N ALA A 101 -16.92 9.73 -16.83
CA ALA A 101 -18.34 9.38 -17.00
C ALA A 101 -18.73 8.58 -18.26
N ALA A 102 -18.53 7.26 -18.23
CA ALA A 102 -19.53 6.39 -18.84
C ALA A 102 -20.78 6.41 -17.93
N LYS A 103 -21.91 6.86 -18.47
CA LYS A 103 -23.26 6.79 -17.89
C LYS A 103 -23.43 5.51 -17.04
N PRO A 104 -24.01 5.56 -15.82
CA PRO A 104 -24.11 4.36 -15.00
C PRO A 104 -24.94 3.32 -15.75
N MET A 105 -24.27 2.31 -16.28
CA MET A 105 -24.91 1.08 -16.69
C MET A 105 -25.15 0.30 -15.41
N SER A 106 -26.40 0.29 -14.97
CA SER A 106 -26.91 -0.68 -14.01
C SER A 106 -26.64 -2.08 -14.55
N ARG A 107 -25.49 -2.66 -14.20
CA ARG A 107 -25.25 -4.09 -14.36
C ARG A 107 -25.21 -4.69 -12.95
N PRO A 108 -26.01 -5.72 -12.66
CA PRO A 108 -25.83 -6.46 -11.43
C PRO A 108 -24.40 -7.02 -11.42
N ILE A 109 -23.72 -6.87 -10.28
CA ILE A 109 -22.44 -7.54 -10.01
C ILE A 109 -22.75 -9.03 -10.01
N ALA A 110 -22.43 -9.72 -11.10
CA ALA A 110 -22.30 -11.16 -11.08
C ALA A 110 -21.00 -11.44 -10.31
N LEU A 111 -21.13 -12.06 -9.14
CA LEU A 111 -20.04 -12.57 -8.33
C LEU A 111 -19.17 -13.49 -9.20
N ILE A 112 -18.00 -13.02 -9.61
CA ILE A 112 -17.01 -13.87 -10.27
C ILE A 112 -16.48 -14.83 -9.19
N PRO A 113 -16.56 -16.16 -9.38
CA PRO A 113 -15.93 -17.09 -8.46
C PRO A 113 -14.42 -16.85 -8.46
N GLN A 114 -13.88 -16.67 -7.26
CA GLN A 114 -12.47 -16.40 -6.98
C GLN A 114 -11.56 -17.40 -7.71
N VAL A 115 -10.59 -16.90 -8.48
CA VAL A 115 -9.45 -17.70 -8.94
C VAL A 115 -8.53 -17.90 -7.74
N CYS A 116 -8.47 -19.13 -7.22
CA CYS A 116 -7.51 -19.51 -6.20
C CYS A 116 -6.10 -19.54 -6.80
N ILE A 117 -5.24 -18.60 -6.44
CA ILE A 117 -3.79 -18.76 -6.62
C ILE A 117 -3.32 -19.65 -5.46
N SER A 118 -2.87 -20.85 -5.78
CA SER A 118 -2.33 -21.82 -4.82
C SER A 118 -1.21 -21.20 -3.99
N ALA A 119 -1.26 -21.46 -2.68
CA ALA A 119 -0.19 -21.14 -1.75
C ALA A 119 1.14 -21.75 -2.23
N ILE A 120 2.22 -20.97 -2.14
CA ILE A 120 3.59 -21.50 -2.12
C ILE A 120 3.78 -22.09 -0.72
N PRO A 121 4.10 -23.39 -0.57
CA PRO A 121 4.36 -23.94 0.74
C PRO A 121 5.65 -23.32 1.29
N ALA A 122 5.56 -22.71 2.48
CA ALA A 122 6.74 -22.47 3.29
C ALA A 122 7.25 -23.83 3.73
N ALA A 123 8.46 -24.18 3.29
CA ALA A 123 9.20 -25.31 3.81
C ALA A 123 9.26 -25.20 5.34
N VAL A 124 8.72 -26.21 6.01
CA VAL A 124 8.90 -26.39 7.45
C VAL A 124 10.22 -27.14 7.56
N GLU A 125 11.28 -26.45 8.00
CA GLU A 125 12.48 -27.15 8.45
C GLU A 125 12.13 -27.93 9.72
N ASP A 126 12.40 -29.22 9.63
CA ASP A 126 12.30 -30.23 10.66
C ASP A 126 13.38 -29.96 11.72
N LEU A 127 12.98 -29.83 12.99
CA LEU A 127 13.91 -29.93 14.11
C LEU A 127 13.24 -30.75 15.22
N ALA A 128 13.54 -32.04 15.17
CA ALA A 128 13.54 -32.93 16.33
C ALA A 128 14.80 -32.69 17.18
#